data_AF-A0A925L1V7-F1
#
_entry.id   AF-A0A925L1V7-F1
#
_cell.length_a   1.000
_cell.length_b   1.000
_cell.length_c   1.000
_cell.angle_alpha   90.00
_cell.angle_beta   90.00
_cell.angle_gamma   90.00
#
_symmetry.space_group_name_H-M   'P 1'
#
loop_
_entity.id
_entity.type
_entity.pdbx_description
1 polymer ?
#
loop_
_entity_poly.entity_id
_entity_poly.type
_entity_poly.pdbx_seq_one_letter_code
_entity_poly.pdbx_strand_id
1 'polypeptide(L)'
;MTTLKEILTQCYGYRRGDFGATGLVRVDCEEGTISPVPLQDIFTPHTVSPAKVVRLAAVFCAAQGVTLKGIGREKTRSFKVLMVSGDGLMVETPSAAHEFLPWHALRHALLRPELMVFDGPEQPTCRMPKKPSETGAARAG
;
A
#
# COMPACT_ATOMS: atom_id res chain seq x y z
N MET A 1 8.15 5.65 -12.88
CA MET A 1 8.02 4.40 -12.11
C MET A 1 8.13 4.76 -10.65
N THR A 2 7.22 4.26 -9.81
CA THR A 2 7.16 4.58 -8.37
C THR A 2 7.02 3.29 -7.58
N THR A 3 7.70 3.14 -6.46
CA THR A 3 7.60 1.95 -5.60
C THR A 3 6.43 2.04 -4.63
N LEU A 4 5.94 0.91 -4.12
CA LEU A 4 4.96 0.91 -3.02
C LEU A 4 5.49 1.70 -1.82
N LYS A 5 6.78 1.60 -1.53
CA LYS A 5 7.43 2.34 -0.44
C LYS A 5 7.32 3.86 -0.61
N GLU A 6 7.56 4.35 -1.82
CA GLU A 6 7.43 5.77 -2.15
C GLU A 6 5.99 6.25 -2.03
N ILE A 7 5.03 5.46 -2.50
CA ILE A 7 3.59 5.75 -2.33
C ILE A 7 3.25 5.86 -0.84
N LEU A 8 3.62 4.87 -0.02
CA LEU A 8 3.33 4.90 1.42
C LEU A 8 3.94 6.14 2.10
N THR A 9 5.13 6.55 1.66
CA THR A 9 5.84 7.72 2.20
C THR A 9 5.20 9.04 1.77
N GLN A 10 5.01 9.24 0.47
CA GLN A 10 4.54 10.51 -0.11
C GLN A 10 3.06 10.76 0.18
N CYS A 11 2.29 9.68 0.27
CA CYS A 11 0.86 9.71 0.08
C CYS A 11 0.11 9.33 1.37
N TYR A 12 0.74 8.52 2.22
CA TYR A 12 0.17 8.01 3.47
C TYR A 12 1.02 8.36 4.72
N GLY A 13 2.02 9.24 4.56
CA GLY A 13 2.78 9.79 5.69
C GLY A 13 3.70 8.80 6.41
N TYR A 14 4.09 7.70 5.75
CA TYR A 14 5.13 6.82 6.27
C TYR A 14 6.47 7.59 6.28
N ARG A 15 7.28 7.33 7.30
CA ARG A 15 8.63 7.88 7.49
C ARG A 15 9.66 6.78 7.38
N ARG A 16 10.92 7.16 7.18
CA ARG A 16 12.04 6.19 7.10
C ARG A 16 12.09 5.24 8.31
N GLY A 17 11.81 5.74 9.51
CA GLY A 17 11.78 4.94 10.74
C GLY A 17 10.63 3.94 10.82
N ASP A 18 9.53 4.13 10.08
CA ASP A 18 8.37 3.23 10.10
C ASP A 18 8.64 1.88 9.43
N PHE A 19 9.67 1.79 8.61
CA PHE A 19 10.10 0.55 7.94
C PHE A 19 11.13 -0.24 8.78
N GLY A 20 11.57 0.31 9.92
CA GLY A 20 12.58 -0.30 10.79
C GLY A 20 13.93 -0.58 10.09
N ALA A 21 14.76 -1.40 10.75
CA ALA A 21 16.05 -1.84 10.19
C ALA A 21 15.88 -2.88 9.07
N THR A 22 14.79 -3.65 9.10
CA THR A 22 14.53 -4.73 8.13
C THR A 22 13.91 -4.22 6.83
N GLY A 23 13.39 -2.99 6.81
CA GLY A 23 12.68 -2.43 5.66
C GLY A 23 11.26 -2.97 5.46
N LEU A 24 10.74 -3.74 6.42
CA LEU A 24 9.50 -4.49 6.27
C LEU A 24 8.27 -3.72 6.78
N VAL A 25 7.13 -4.12 6.24
CA VAL A 25 5.79 -3.74 6.70
C VAL A 25 5.04 -5.00 7.16
N ARG A 26 3.99 -4.83 7.95
CA ARG A 26 3.03 -5.91 8.25
C ARG A 26 1.90 -5.86 7.23
N VAL A 27 1.54 -7.03 6.70
CA VAL A 27 0.41 -7.19 5.78
C VAL A 27 -0.62 -8.07 6.45
N ASP A 28 -1.82 -7.52 6.64
CA ASP A 28 -3.00 -8.26 7.05
C ASP A 28 -3.79 -8.63 5.80
N CYS A 29 -3.73 -9.91 5.43
CA CYS A 29 -4.34 -10.38 4.19
C CYS A 29 -5.82 -10.72 4.34
N GLU A 30 -6.33 -10.84 5.58
CA GLU A 30 -7.76 -11.04 5.84
C GLU A 30 -8.48 -9.69 5.72
N GLU A 31 -7.90 -8.63 6.32
CA GLU A 31 -8.45 -7.28 6.25
C GLU A 31 -8.05 -6.52 4.96
N GLY A 32 -7.09 -7.05 4.20
CA GLY A 32 -6.54 -6.40 3.01
C GLY A 32 -5.86 -5.07 3.34
N THR A 33 -5.06 -5.04 4.40
CA THR A 33 -4.38 -3.83 4.88
C THR A 33 -2.86 -3.98 5.01
N ILE A 34 -2.18 -2.84 5.00
CA ILE A 34 -0.75 -2.71 5.26
C ILE A 34 -0.53 -1.71 6.39
N SER A 35 0.38 -2.04 7.31
CA SER A 35 0.74 -1.22 8.45
C SER A 35 2.24 -1.28 8.72
N PRO A 36 2.86 -0.24 9.31
CA PRO A 36 4.28 -0.30 9.67
C PRO A 36 4.54 -1.40 10.71
N VAL A 37 5.76 -1.98 10.68
CA VAL A 37 6.20 -2.90 11.73
C VAL A 37 6.66 -2.04 12.91
N PRO A 38 6.07 -2.18 14.11
CA PRO A 38 6.57 -1.47 15.27
C PRO A 38 8.04 -1.86 15.50
N LEU A 39 8.91 -0.86 15.60
CA LEU A 39 10.25 -1.03 16.15
C LEU A 39 10.07 -1.71 17.50
N GLN A 40 10.60 -2.92 17.64
CA GLN A 40 10.55 -3.63 18.92
C GLN A 40 11.41 -2.84 19.92
N ASP A 41 10.76 -1.97 20.69
CA ASP A 41 11.17 -1.60 22.03
C ASP A 41 10.02 -1.95 22.99
N ILE A 42 10.11 -3.17 23.51
CA ILE A 42 9.92 -3.57 24.91
C ILE A 42 9.04 -2.61 25.76
N PHE A 43 7.86 -3.09 26.18
CA PHE A 43 6.98 -2.57 27.26
C PHE A 43 5.92 -1.48 27.01
N THR A 44 5.67 -1.02 25.78
CA THR A 44 4.38 -0.32 25.53
C THR A 44 3.66 -0.89 24.32
N PRO A 45 2.35 -1.19 24.41
CA PRO A 45 1.55 -1.40 23.22
C PRO A 45 1.49 -0.06 22.50
N HIS A 46 2.46 0.21 21.63
CA HIS A 46 2.34 1.31 20.70
C HIS A 46 1.16 0.96 19.80
N THR A 47 0.02 1.56 20.10
CA THR A 47 -1.13 1.63 19.22
C THR A 47 -0.58 2.05 17.87
N VAL A 48 -0.53 1.13 16.92
CA VAL A 48 -0.28 1.48 15.51
C VAL A 48 -1.24 2.60 15.23
N SER A 49 -0.73 3.80 14.94
CA SER A 49 -1.59 4.94 14.70
C SER A 49 -2.62 4.51 13.65
N PRO A 50 -3.93 4.56 13.94
CA PRO A 50 -4.95 4.13 12.99
C PRO A 50 -4.81 4.83 11.64
N ALA A 51 -4.24 6.04 11.64
CA ALA A 51 -3.92 6.82 10.45
C ALA A 51 -2.84 6.20 9.53
N LYS A 52 -2.10 5.18 9.98
CA LYS A 52 -1.06 4.50 9.20
C LYS A 52 -1.45 3.09 8.74
N VAL A 53 -2.65 2.63 9.10
CA VAL A 53 -3.23 1.41 8.51
C VAL A 53 -3.84 1.80 7.17
N VAL A 54 -3.25 1.32 6.08
CA VAL A 54 -3.66 1.65 4.71
C VAL A 54 -4.35 0.43 4.13
N ARG A 55 -5.54 0.61 3.54
CA ARG A 55 -6.16 -0.46 2.74
C ARG A 55 -5.34 -0.66 1.48
N LEU A 56 -4.98 -1.89 1.17
CA LEU A 56 -4.28 -2.24 -0.07
C LEU A 56 -5.05 -1.69 -1.27
N ALA A 57 -6.38 -1.77 -1.23
CA ALA A 57 -7.24 -1.24 -2.28
C ALA A 57 -7.11 0.27 -2.56
N ALA A 58 -6.64 1.06 -1.59
CA ALA A 58 -6.40 2.51 -1.79
C ALA A 58 -5.07 2.79 -2.52
N VAL A 59 -4.19 1.80 -2.59
CA VAL A 59 -2.88 1.92 -3.25
C VAL A 59 -2.97 1.53 -4.72
N PHE A 60 -3.82 0.55 -5.05
CA PHE A 60 -4.00 0.06 -6.41
C PHE A 60 -5.05 0.87 -7.17
N CYS A 61 -4.72 1.31 -8.38
CA CYS A 61 -5.64 1.95 -9.31
C CYS A 61 -5.96 1.03 -10.48
N ALA A 62 -7.16 1.11 -11.05
CA ALA A 62 -7.48 0.41 -12.30
C ALA A 62 -6.59 0.94 -13.44
N ALA A 63 -6.31 0.08 -14.42
CA ALA A 63 -5.38 0.29 -15.52
C ALA A 63 -3.90 0.51 -15.15
N GLN A 64 -3.55 0.51 -13.86
CA GLN A 64 -2.19 0.66 -13.37
C GLN A 64 -1.32 -0.55 -13.73
N GLY A 65 -0.18 -0.31 -14.36
CA GLY A 65 0.85 -1.34 -14.54
C GLY A 65 1.59 -1.59 -13.22
N VAL A 66 1.84 -2.85 -12.89
CA VAL A 66 2.54 -3.28 -11.68
C VAL A 66 3.58 -4.34 -12.05
N THR A 67 4.78 -4.17 -11.53
CA THR A 67 5.88 -5.13 -11.61
C THR A 67 6.31 -5.54 -10.21
N LEU A 68 6.22 -6.84 -9.92
CA LEU A 68 6.76 -7.47 -8.72
C LEU A 68 8.17 -7.97 -9.00
N LYS A 69 9.16 -7.40 -8.32
CA LYS A 69 10.55 -7.86 -8.37
C LYS A 69 10.68 -9.13 -7.52
N GLY A 70 11.01 -10.24 -8.16
CA GLY A 70 11.27 -11.50 -7.46
C GLY A 70 12.52 -11.41 -6.59
N ILE A 71 12.56 -12.18 -5.51
CA ILE A 71 13.77 -12.37 -4.69
C ILE A 71 14.21 -13.83 -4.69
N GLY A 72 15.52 -14.04 -4.84
CA GLY A 72 16.10 -15.37 -4.86
C GLY A 72 15.67 -16.15 -6.09
N ARG A 73 14.89 -17.21 -5.90
CA ARG A 73 14.39 -18.08 -6.99
C ARG A 73 13.03 -17.64 -7.54
N GLU A 74 12.39 -16.63 -6.96
CA GLU A 74 11.13 -16.10 -7.48
C GLU A 74 11.34 -15.35 -8.79
N LYS A 75 10.45 -15.56 -9.75
CA LYS A 75 10.47 -14.85 -11.04
C LYS A 75 9.83 -13.47 -10.88
N THR A 76 10.44 -12.47 -11.50
CA THR A 76 9.80 -11.17 -11.73
C THR A 76 8.49 -11.38 -12.49
N ARG A 77 7.43 -10.74 -12.02
CA ARG A 77 6.10 -10.84 -12.62
C ARG A 77 5.54 -9.44 -12.85
N SER A 78 5.01 -9.20 -14.03
CA SER A 78 4.33 -7.95 -14.37
C SER A 78 2.88 -8.22 -14.72
N PHE A 79 1.99 -7.27 -14.43
CA PHE A 79 0.57 -7.33 -14.75
C PHE A 79 -0.04 -5.92 -14.73
N LYS A 80 -1.21 -5.78 -15.34
CA LYS A 80 -2.02 -4.56 -15.28
C LYS A 80 -3.22 -4.79 -14.39
N VAL A 81 -3.49 -3.87 -13.48
CA VAL A 81 -4.67 -3.95 -12.60
C VAL A 81 -5.93 -3.65 -13.43
N LEU A 82 -6.91 -4.53 -13.37
CA LEU A 82 -8.22 -4.32 -13.99
C LEU A 82 -9.25 -3.87 -12.94
N MET A 83 -9.24 -4.53 -11.78
CA MET A 83 -10.17 -4.28 -10.69
C MET A 83 -9.50 -4.55 -9.35
N VAL A 84 -9.96 -3.85 -8.32
CA VAL A 84 -9.49 -3.97 -6.95
C VAL A 84 -10.67 -4.37 -6.07
N SER A 85 -10.51 -5.42 -5.26
CA SER A 85 -11.54 -5.89 -4.31
C SER A 85 -11.00 -5.90 -2.89
N GLY A 86 -11.86 -6.27 -1.92
CA GLY A 86 -11.45 -6.48 -0.53
C GLY A 86 -10.43 -7.61 -0.36
N ASP A 87 -10.46 -8.61 -1.25
CA ASP A 87 -9.70 -9.86 -1.12
C ASP A 87 -8.46 -9.93 -2.03
N GLY A 88 -8.37 -9.05 -3.04
CA GLY A 88 -7.29 -9.08 -4.01
C GLY A 88 -7.46 -8.16 -5.21
N LEU A 89 -6.81 -8.55 -6.30
CA LEU A 89 -6.81 -7.83 -7.57
C LEU A 89 -7.29 -8.73 -8.69
N MET A 90 -8.12 -8.21 -9.58
CA MET A 90 -8.24 -8.76 -10.92
C MET A 90 -7.18 -8.10 -11.80
N VAL A 91 -6.39 -8.90 -12.51
CA VAL A 91 -5.27 -8.40 -13.30
C VAL A 91 -5.26 -9.00 -14.70
N GLU A 92 -4.65 -8.27 -15.63
CA GLU A 92 -4.29 -8.73 -16.98
C GLU A 92 -2.78 -8.99 -17.01
N THR A 93 -2.39 -10.20 -17.37
CA THR A 93 -0.97 -10.58 -17.54
C THR A 93 -0.47 -10.22 -18.95
N PRO A 94 0.86 -10.24 -19.21
CA PRO A 94 1.41 -9.94 -20.53
C PRO A 94 0.93 -10.87 -21.65
N SER A 95 0.44 -12.06 -21.31
CA SER A 95 -0.19 -12.99 -22.26
C SER A 95 -1.67 -12.67 -22.53
N ALA A 96 -2.16 -11.50 -22.12
CA ALA A 96 -3.57 -11.09 -22.15
C ALA A 96 -4.52 -12.05 -21.40
N ALA A 97 -3.99 -12.83 -20.45
CA ALA A 97 -4.81 -13.67 -19.60
C ALA A 97 -5.30 -12.87 -18.39
N HIS A 98 -6.57 -13.07 -18.04
CA HIS A 98 -7.14 -12.48 -16.83
C HIS A 98 -6.98 -13.44 -15.65
N GLU A 99 -6.45 -12.92 -14.56
CA GLU A 99 -6.19 -13.70 -13.35
C GLU A 99 -6.63 -12.94 -12.11
N PHE A 100 -7.15 -13.66 -11.11
CA PHE A 100 -7.39 -13.11 -9.79
C PHE A 100 -6.19 -13.38 -8.88
N LEU A 101 -5.61 -12.33 -8.30
CA LEU A 101 -4.48 -12.38 -7.37
C LEU A 101 -4.96 -12.02 -5.96
N PRO A 102 -5.19 -13.00 -5.07
CA PRO A 102 -5.54 -12.72 -3.68
C PRO A 102 -4.38 -12.07 -2.95
N TRP A 103 -4.65 -11.29 -1.89
CA TRP A 103 -3.61 -10.64 -1.09
C TRP A 103 -2.56 -11.61 -0.56
N HIS A 104 -2.98 -12.84 -0.21
CA HIS A 104 -2.08 -13.91 0.21
C HIS A 104 -1.02 -14.25 -0.86
N ALA A 105 -1.38 -14.25 -2.14
CA ALA A 105 -0.45 -14.51 -3.23
C ALA A 105 0.53 -13.34 -3.47
N LEU A 106 0.13 -12.13 -3.09
CA LEU A 106 0.94 -10.90 -3.21
C LEU A 106 1.75 -10.60 -1.94
N ARG A 107 1.46 -11.29 -0.83
CA ARG A 107 1.97 -10.98 0.51
C ARG A 107 3.49 -10.81 0.55
N HIS A 108 4.24 -11.72 -0.07
CA HIS A 108 5.70 -11.67 -0.06
C HIS A 108 6.26 -10.41 -0.73
N ALA A 109 5.66 -9.96 -1.83
CA ALA A 109 6.04 -8.73 -2.49
C ALA A 109 5.56 -7.49 -1.72
N LEU A 110 4.39 -7.55 -1.07
CA LEU A 110 3.85 -6.47 -0.25
C LEU A 110 4.65 -6.25 1.05
N LEU A 111 5.19 -7.32 1.64
CA LEU A 111 6.04 -7.26 2.85
C LEU A 111 7.31 -6.43 2.63
N ARG A 112 7.82 -6.40 1.40
CA ARG A 112 8.99 -5.62 0.98
C ARG A 112 8.57 -4.59 -0.07
N PRO A 113 8.00 -3.45 0.35
CA PRO A 113 7.33 -2.51 -0.53
C PRO A 113 8.26 -1.87 -1.59
N GLU A 114 9.58 -1.95 -1.45
CA GLU A 114 10.55 -1.56 -2.48
C GLU A 114 10.61 -2.50 -3.69
N LEU A 115 10.09 -3.73 -3.58
CA LEU A 115 10.09 -4.72 -4.65
C LEU A 115 8.92 -4.57 -5.60
N MET A 116 7.93 -3.79 -5.19
CA MET A 116 6.74 -3.59 -5.96
C MET A 116 6.83 -2.22 -6.64
N VAL A 117 6.81 -2.23 -7.97
CA VAL A 117 6.96 -1.05 -8.82
C VAL A 117 5.67 -0.82 -9.59
N PHE A 118 5.22 0.43 -9.62
CA PHE A 118 4.08 0.89 -10.36
C PHE A 118 4.53 1.65 -11.60
N ASP A 119 3.99 1.24 -12.75
CA ASP A 119 4.26 1.77 -14.08
C ASP A 119 3.09 2.65 -14.52
N GLY A 120 3.27 3.98 -14.51
CA GLY A 120 2.26 4.92 -14.99
C GLY A 120 2.35 6.29 -14.31
N PRO A 121 1.71 7.34 -14.89
CA PRO A 121 1.62 8.67 -14.30
C PRO A 121 0.58 8.78 -13.19
N GLU A 122 -0.35 7.82 -13.10
CA GLU A 122 -1.42 7.80 -12.09
C GLU A 122 -0.88 7.31 -10.76
N GLN A 123 -0.31 8.22 -9.97
CA GLN A 123 -0.15 7.94 -8.55
C GLN A 123 -1.54 7.76 -7.92
N PRO A 124 -1.71 6.87 -6.93
CA PRO A 124 -2.95 6.78 -6.19
C PRO A 124 -3.34 8.18 -5.73
N THR A 125 -4.55 8.61 -6.10
CA THR A 125 -5.01 9.94 -5.71
C THR A 125 -5.18 9.92 -4.21
N CYS A 126 -4.16 10.40 -3.50
CA CYS A 126 -4.23 10.62 -2.07
C CYS A 126 -5.15 11.78 -1.82
N ARG A 127 -6.46 11.51 -1.96
CA ARG A 127 -7.50 12.32 -1.39
C ARG A 127 -7.40 12.09 0.11
N MET A 128 -6.44 12.76 0.74
CA MET A 128 -6.53 12.98 2.18
C MET A 128 -7.94 13.52 2.42
N PRO A 129 -8.67 12.99 3.41
CA PRO A 129 -9.94 13.59 3.79
C PRO A 129 -9.64 15.08 4.03
N LYS A 130 -10.27 15.95 3.24
CA LYS A 130 -10.20 17.39 3.48
C LYS A 130 -10.54 17.55 4.95
N LYS A 131 -9.61 18.11 5.74
CA LYS A 131 -9.94 18.60 7.08
C LYS A 131 -11.26 19.36 6.93
N PRO A 132 -12.29 19.09 7.74
CA PRO A 132 -13.40 20.02 7.80
C PRO A 132 -12.76 21.38 8.10
N SER A 133 -12.90 22.32 7.16
CA SER A 133 -12.49 23.69 7.38
C SER A 133 -13.23 24.17 8.62
N GLU A 134 -12.51 24.32 9.73
CA GLU A 134 -12.97 25.11 10.87
C GLU A 134 -13.23 26.51 10.34
N THR A 135 -14.48 26.76 9.98
CA THR A 135 -14.95 28.08 9.58
C THR A 135 -16.03 28.45 10.59
N GLY A 136 -15.70 29.45 11.40
CA GLY A 136 -16.71 30.27 12.04
C GLY A 136 -16.89 30.08 13.54
N ALA A 137 -15.88 30.50 14.30
CA ALA A 137 -16.21 31.28 15.49
C ALA A 137 -16.91 32.58 15.03
N ALA A 138 -18.18 32.74 15.39
CA ALA A 138 -18.85 34.04 15.51
C ALA A 138 -19.88 33.89 16.64
N ARG A 139 -19.42 34.06 17.89
CA ARG A 139 -19.57 35.27 18.72
C ARG A 139 -21.01 35.52 19.16
N ALA A 140 -21.16 35.48 20.49
CA ALA A 140 -22.34 35.83 21.24
C ALA A 140 -22.90 37.21 20.86
N GLY A 141 -24.22 37.31 20.91
CA GLY A 141 -25.04 38.52 20.89
C GLY A 141 -26.43 38.14 21.35
#